data_AF-A0A183HME1-F1
#
_entry.id   AF-A0A183HME1-F1
#
_cell.length_a   1.000
_cell.length_b   1.000
_cell.length_c   1.000
_cell.angle_alpha   90.00
_cell.angle_beta   90.00
_cell.angle_gamma   90.00
#
_symmetry.space_group_name_H-M   'P 1'
#
loop_
_entity.id
_entity.type
_entity.pdbx_description
1 polymer ?
#
loop_
_entity_poly.entity_id
_entity_poly.type
_entity_poly.pdbx_seq_one_letter_code
_entity_poly.pdbx_strand_id
1 'polypeptide(L)'
;MKINLRAVPKCVLCPLTGGAMKCTKDGNTWAHVVCALWIYEVRFEDVVHREPIANINDIPYGRWMLRCSVCGTKLGACIQCSVETCTTAFHVCCALRSGQLEEMERIFFLYVTVEDIAGILSLSEDVVSDIYEYWKLRRIDNGYKALLSDKSEIERQ
;
A
#
# COMPACT_ATOMS: atom_id res chain seq x y z
N MET A 1 -2.28 -30.60 -20.51
CA MET A 1 -2.98 -29.65 -19.61
C MET A 1 -3.10 -28.32 -20.35
N LYS A 2 -4.29 -27.91 -20.78
CA LYS A 2 -4.48 -26.69 -21.59
C LYS A 2 -4.46 -25.48 -20.65
N ILE A 3 -3.39 -24.70 -20.67
CA ILE A 3 -3.32 -23.41 -19.98
C ILE A 3 -4.28 -22.47 -20.71
N ASN A 4 -5.39 -22.09 -20.07
CA ASN A 4 -6.35 -21.15 -20.64
C ASN A 4 -5.76 -19.73 -20.57
N LEU A 5 -5.03 -19.34 -21.61
CA LEU A 5 -4.36 -18.03 -21.79
C LEU A 5 -5.32 -16.82 -21.95
N ARG A 6 -6.59 -16.88 -21.47
CA ARG A 6 -7.63 -15.89 -21.85
C ARG A 6 -8.38 -15.20 -20.71
N ALA A 7 -8.11 -15.49 -19.44
CA ALA A 7 -8.72 -14.75 -18.34
C ALA A 7 -7.73 -13.71 -17.80
N VAL A 8 -8.05 -12.42 -17.99
CA VAL A 8 -7.32 -11.34 -17.30
C VAL A 8 -7.56 -11.51 -15.80
N PRO A 9 -6.50 -11.64 -14.96
CA PRO A 9 -6.67 -11.81 -13.53
C PRO A 9 -7.45 -10.61 -12.95
N LYS A 10 -8.31 -10.90 -11.97
CA LYS A 10 -9.10 -9.86 -11.28
C LYS A 10 -8.57 -9.73 -9.86
N CYS A 11 -8.42 -8.49 -9.40
CA CYS A 11 -8.11 -8.21 -8.02
C CYS A 11 -9.31 -8.59 -7.15
N VAL A 12 -9.08 -9.37 -6.08
CA VAL A 12 -10.12 -9.68 -5.09
C VAL A 12 -10.40 -8.51 -4.13
N LEU A 13 -9.45 -7.57 -4.02
CA LEU A 13 -9.50 -6.48 -3.04
C LEU A 13 -10.13 -5.18 -3.57
N CYS A 14 -10.41 -5.08 -4.87
CA CYS A 14 -11.07 -3.91 -5.45
C CYS A 14 -11.70 -4.23 -6.83
N PRO A 15 -12.59 -3.38 -7.36
CA PRO A 15 -13.26 -3.65 -8.64
C PRO A 15 -12.41 -3.28 -9.86
N LEU A 16 -11.20 -2.74 -9.69
CA LEU A 16 -10.39 -2.26 -10.81
C LEU A 16 -9.69 -3.41 -11.53
N THR A 17 -9.53 -3.26 -12.84
CA THR A 17 -8.82 -4.20 -13.72
C THR A 17 -7.48 -3.63 -14.18
N GLY A 18 -6.59 -4.50 -14.68
CA GLY A 18 -5.23 -4.13 -15.10
C GLY A 18 -4.28 -3.92 -13.92
N GLY A 19 -3.17 -3.20 -14.13
CA GLY A 19 -2.19 -2.90 -13.06
C GLY A 19 -1.30 -4.07 -12.65
N ALA A 20 -0.33 -3.81 -11.76
CA ALA A 20 0.57 -4.83 -11.23
C ALA A 20 -0.15 -5.73 -10.23
N MET A 21 -0.14 -7.04 -10.50
CA MET A 21 -0.79 -8.04 -9.66
C MET A 21 0.16 -9.17 -9.30
N LYS A 22 -0.08 -9.79 -8.14
CA LYS A 22 0.54 -11.05 -7.72
C LYS A 22 -0.56 -11.99 -7.24
N CYS A 23 -0.28 -13.29 -7.23
CA CYS A 23 -1.23 -14.30 -6.80
C CYS A 23 -0.89 -14.84 -5.41
N THR A 24 -1.87 -15.50 -4.80
CA THR A 24 -1.68 -16.38 -3.65
C THR A 24 -0.87 -17.61 -4.06
N LYS A 25 -0.32 -18.33 -3.07
CA LYS A 25 0.54 -19.50 -3.28
C LYS A 25 -0.07 -20.60 -4.16
N ASP A 26 -1.40 -20.72 -4.15
CA ASP A 26 -2.16 -21.67 -4.96
C ASP A 26 -2.45 -21.18 -6.40
N GLY A 27 -2.06 -19.94 -6.74
CA GLY A 27 -2.24 -19.32 -8.06
C GLY A 27 -3.67 -18.88 -8.38
N ASN A 28 -4.64 -19.12 -7.49
CA ASN A 28 -6.07 -18.93 -7.79
C ASN A 28 -6.59 -17.54 -7.45
N THR A 29 -6.07 -16.94 -6.38
CA THR A 29 -6.50 -15.61 -5.93
C THR A 29 -5.48 -14.57 -6.34
N TRP A 30 -5.95 -13.48 -6.94
CA TRP A 30 -5.11 -12.39 -7.41
C TRP A 30 -5.49 -11.11 -6.70
N ALA A 31 -4.49 -10.29 -6.40
CA ALA A 31 -4.71 -8.94 -5.93
C ALA A 31 -3.66 -7.99 -6.51
N HIS A 32 -4.02 -6.72 -6.59
CA HIS A 32 -3.04 -5.68 -6.89
C HIS A 32 -2.00 -5.64 -5.79
N VAL A 33 -0.73 -5.47 -6.18
CA VAL A 33 0.37 -5.28 -5.23
C VAL A 33 0.08 -4.08 -4.32
N VAL A 34 -0.45 -2.98 -4.86
CA VAL A 34 -0.80 -1.79 -4.06
C VAL A 34 -1.94 -2.06 -3.07
N CYS A 35 -2.97 -2.84 -3.43
CA CYS A 35 -4.02 -3.21 -2.49
C CYS A 35 -3.46 -4.02 -1.32
N ALA A 36 -2.58 -4.97 -1.60
CA ALA A 36 -1.92 -5.80 -0.59
C ALA A 36 -0.96 -5.01 0.31
N LEU A 37 -0.37 -3.91 -0.17
CA LEU A 37 0.49 -3.04 0.65
C LEU A 37 -0.28 -2.19 1.66
N TRP A 38 -1.49 -1.75 1.31
CA TRP A 38 -2.26 -0.79 2.13
C TRP A 38 -3.32 -1.44 3.03
N ILE A 39 -3.67 -2.70 2.80
CA ILE A 39 -4.53 -3.47 3.71
C ILE A 39 -3.61 -4.23 4.66
N TYR A 40 -3.52 -3.76 5.91
CA TYR A 40 -2.49 -4.17 6.86
C TYR A 40 -2.49 -5.67 7.20
N GLU A 41 -3.61 -6.36 7.01
CA GLU A 41 -3.75 -7.79 7.25
C GLU A 41 -3.14 -8.63 6.13
N VAL A 42 -3.07 -8.06 4.92
CA VAL A 42 -2.46 -8.72 3.77
C VAL A 42 -0.94 -8.66 3.90
N ARG A 43 -0.28 -9.75 3.52
CA ARG A 43 1.17 -9.91 3.60
C ARG A 43 1.73 -10.41 2.27
N PHE A 44 3.04 -10.26 2.12
CA PHE A 44 3.82 -10.99 1.12
C PHE A 44 4.69 -12.00 1.86
N GLU A 45 4.72 -13.26 1.43
CA GLU A 45 5.60 -14.27 2.05
C GLU A 45 7.08 -13.91 1.80
N ASP A 46 7.43 -13.50 0.58
CA ASP A 46 8.71 -12.87 0.26
C ASP A 46 8.55 -11.36 0.13
N VAL A 47 9.09 -10.62 1.10
CA VAL A 47 9.02 -9.15 1.13
C VAL A 47 9.89 -8.45 0.08
N VAL A 48 10.94 -9.13 -0.42
CA VAL A 48 11.88 -8.60 -1.42
C VAL A 48 11.30 -8.75 -2.83
N HIS A 49 10.65 -9.88 -3.11
CA HIS A 49 10.00 -10.15 -4.39
C HIS A 49 8.52 -9.79 -4.41
N ARG A 50 7.97 -9.45 -3.23
CA ARG A 50 6.56 -9.10 -3.00
C ARG A 50 5.64 -10.18 -3.56
N GLU A 51 5.91 -11.43 -3.22
CA GLU A 51 5.10 -12.59 -3.61
C GLU A 51 5.38 -13.82 -2.75
N PRO A 52 4.49 -14.83 -2.76
CA PRO A 52 3.06 -14.70 -3.06
C PRO A 52 2.34 -13.78 -2.07
N ILE A 53 1.14 -13.34 -2.45
CA ILE A 53 0.24 -12.63 -1.53
C ILE A 53 -0.32 -13.66 -0.53
N ALA A 54 -0.39 -13.28 0.74
CA ALA A 54 -0.91 -14.11 1.82
C ALA A 54 -1.90 -13.35 2.70
N ASN A 55 -2.59 -14.08 3.59
CA ASN A 55 -3.44 -13.54 4.65
C ASN A 55 -4.66 -12.73 4.18
N ILE A 56 -5.13 -12.93 2.95
CA ILE A 56 -6.39 -12.32 2.46
C ILE A 56 -7.59 -12.74 3.31
N ASN A 57 -7.59 -13.98 3.82
CA ASN A 57 -8.66 -14.50 4.67
C ASN A 57 -8.66 -13.90 6.09
N ASP A 58 -7.57 -13.23 6.49
CA ASP A 58 -7.44 -12.61 7.81
C ASP A 58 -7.98 -11.17 7.82
N ILE A 59 -8.36 -10.64 6.66
CA ILE A 59 -8.98 -9.32 6.53
C ILE A 59 -10.31 -9.33 7.29
N PRO A 60 -10.50 -8.46 8.31
CA PRO A 60 -11.72 -8.39 9.10
C PRO A 60 -12.94 -8.18 8.20
N TYR A 61 -14.00 -8.94 8.49
CA TYR A 61 -15.24 -8.91 7.72
C TYR A 61 -15.79 -7.48 7.52
N GLY A 62 -15.61 -6.61 8.51
CA GLY A 62 -16.02 -5.20 8.44
C GLY A 62 -15.47 -4.46 7.22
N ARG A 63 -14.24 -4.73 6.78
CA ARG A 63 -13.63 -4.05 5.63
C ARG A 63 -14.32 -4.36 4.31
N TRP A 64 -14.86 -5.57 4.17
CA TRP A 64 -15.64 -6.01 3.01
C TRP A 64 -17.06 -5.43 2.99
N MET A 65 -17.54 -4.98 4.15
CA MET A 65 -18.88 -4.39 4.30
C MET A 65 -18.92 -2.88 4.06
N LEU A 66 -17.77 -2.22 4.03
CA LEU A 66 -17.65 -0.79 3.76
C LEU A 66 -17.98 -0.48 2.30
N ARG A 67 -18.65 0.66 2.07
CA ARG A 67 -18.92 1.18 0.73
C ARG A 67 -17.85 2.19 0.38
N CYS A 68 -17.15 1.97 -0.73
CA CYS A 68 -16.18 2.92 -1.23
C CYS A 68 -16.86 4.22 -1.65
N SER A 69 -16.41 5.35 -1.11
CA SER A 69 -16.93 6.70 -1.40
C SER A 69 -16.67 7.16 -2.84
N VAL A 70 -15.64 6.62 -3.50
CA VAL A 70 -15.25 6.99 -4.87
C VAL A 70 -16.09 6.25 -5.91
N CYS A 71 -16.18 4.91 -5.82
CA CYS A 71 -16.89 4.10 -6.81
C CYS A 71 -18.30 3.66 -6.38
N GLY A 72 -18.68 3.91 -5.13
CA GLY A 72 -20.00 3.58 -4.59
C GLY A 72 -20.26 2.09 -4.36
N THR A 73 -19.30 1.19 -4.51
CA THR A 73 -19.51 -0.28 -4.38
C THR A 73 -18.87 -0.87 -3.13
N LYS A 74 -19.21 -2.13 -2.81
CA LYS A 74 -18.59 -2.97 -1.78
C LYS A 74 -17.77 -4.12 -2.39
N LEU A 75 -17.32 -3.96 -3.64
CA LEU A 75 -16.64 -5.01 -4.40
C LEU A 75 -15.14 -5.05 -4.06
N GLY A 76 -14.82 -5.55 -2.88
CA GLY A 76 -13.46 -5.63 -2.35
C GLY A 76 -13.40 -5.19 -0.90
N ALA A 77 -12.18 -5.06 -0.38
CA ALA A 77 -11.92 -4.60 0.98
C ALA A 77 -11.54 -3.12 0.97
N CYS A 78 -12.23 -2.31 1.76
CA CYS A 78 -11.89 -0.90 1.90
C CYS A 78 -10.90 -0.66 3.05
N ILE A 79 -10.13 0.41 2.89
CA ILE A 79 -9.46 1.12 3.97
C ILE A 79 -10.30 2.35 4.37
N GLN A 80 -10.03 2.92 5.53
CA GLN A 80 -10.73 4.09 6.05
C GLN A 80 -9.74 5.24 6.25
N CYS A 81 -10.26 6.47 6.23
CA CYS A 81 -9.50 7.65 6.62
C CYS A 81 -8.91 7.46 8.03
N SER A 82 -7.68 7.91 8.23
CA SER A 82 -6.99 7.83 9.53
C SER A 82 -7.46 8.86 10.55
N VAL A 83 -8.22 9.88 10.14
CA VAL A 83 -8.81 10.86 11.05
C VAL A 83 -9.91 10.17 11.87
N GLU A 84 -9.78 10.17 13.19
CA GLU A 84 -10.64 9.39 14.11
C GLU A 84 -12.15 9.64 13.92
N THR A 85 -12.55 10.86 13.57
CA THR A 85 -13.95 11.23 13.36
C THR A 85 -14.46 10.96 11.94
N CYS A 86 -13.56 10.61 11.01
CA CYS A 86 -13.88 10.42 9.61
C CYS A 86 -14.14 8.94 9.33
N THR A 87 -15.38 8.60 8.96
CA THR A 87 -15.77 7.23 8.61
C THR A 87 -15.65 6.93 7.12
N THR A 88 -15.12 7.88 6.33
CA THR A 88 -14.98 7.73 4.87
C THR A 88 -14.12 6.52 4.54
N ALA A 89 -14.65 5.65 3.68
CA ALA A 89 -13.99 4.43 3.23
C ALA A 89 -13.71 4.45 1.73
N PHE A 90 -12.65 3.77 1.31
CA PHE A 90 -12.26 3.66 -0.09
C PHE A 90 -11.52 2.35 -0.36
N HIS A 91 -11.70 1.81 -1.57
CA HIS A 91 -10.73 0.84 -2.08
C HIS A 91 -9.41 1.56 -2.31
N VAL A 92 -8.29 0.91 -2.02
CA VAL A 92 -6.93 1.47 -2.18
C VAL A 92 -6.73 2.04 -3.59
N CYS A 93 -7.03 1.25 -4.63
CA CYS A 93 -6.90 1.68 -6.01
C CYS A 93 -7.85 2.83 -6.40
N CYS A 94 -9.02 2.94 -5.77
CA CYS A 94 -9.92 4.07 -5.99
C CYS A 94 -9.35 5.37 -5.43
N ALA A 95 -8.84 5.32 -4.19
CA ALA A 95 -8.21 6.46 -3.54
C ALA A 95 -6.90 6.89 -4.24
N LEU A 96 -6.14 5.94 -4.79
CA LEU A 96 -4.97 6.25 -5.61
C LEU A 96 -5.38 7.01 -6.87
N ARG A 97 -6.34 6.49 -7.64
CA ARG A 97 -6.77 7.12 -8.90
C ARG A 97 -7.50 8.45 -8.73
N SER A 98 -8.05 8.73 -7.55
CA SER A 98 -8.65 10.02 -7.22
C SER A 98 -7.66 11.03 -6.61
N GLY A 99 -6.37 10.65 -6.46
CA GLY A 99 -5.34 11.50 -5.86
C GLY A 99 -5.40 11.60 -4.34
N GLN A 100 -6.31 10.87 -3.67
CA GLN A 100 -6.47 10.93 -2.21
C GLN A 100 -5.28 10.31 -1.47
N LEU A 101 -4.68 9.24 -2.01
CA LEU A 101 -3.48 8.64 -1.40
C LEU A 101 -2.21 9.43 -1.68
N GLU A 102 -2.11 10.13 -2.82
CA GLU A 102 -0.98 11.01 -3.11
C GLU A 102 -0.92 12.16 -2.11
N GLU A 103 -2.08 12.71 -1.73
CA GLU A 103 -2.15 13.72 -0.67
C GLU A 103 -1.72 13.15 0.69
N MET A 104 -2.10 11.91 1.03
CA MET A 104 -1.61 11.22 2.23
C MET A 104 -0.09 11.03 2.22
N GLU A 105 0.51 10.69 1.08
CA GLU A 105 1.97 10.60 0.95
C GLU A 105 2.66 11.95 1.05
N ARG A 106 2.03 13.04 0.59
CA ARG A 106 2.56 14.40 0.71
C ARG A 106 2.58 14.88 2.15
N ILE A 107 1.55 14.55 2.93
CA ILE A 107 1.42 14.95 4.33
C ILE A 107 2.00 13.91 5.30
N PHE A 108 2.55 12.78 4.83
CA PHE A 108 3.19 11.75 5.65
C PHE A 108 4.14 12.35 6.70
N PHE A 109 4.91 13.36 6.28
CA PHE A 109 5.86 14.10 7.10
C PHE A 109 5.26 14.97 8.22
N LEU A 110 3.94 15.13 8.24
CA LEU A 110 3.22 15.80 9.33
C LEU A 110 2.74 14.82 10.41
N TYR A 111 2.71 13.52 10.08
CA TYR A 111 2.17 12.47 10.95
C TYR A 111 3.24 11.47 11.42
N VAL A 112 4.48 11.64 10.97
CA VAL A 112 5.63 10.87 11.45
C VAL A 112 6.58 11.84 12.12
N THR A 113 6.71 11.70 13.44
CA THR A 113 7.60 12.53 14.25
C THR A 113 8.97 11.88 14.36
N VAL A 114 10.02 12.69 14.58
CA VAL A 114 11.39 12.20 14.75
C VAL A 114 11.48 11.34 16.00
N GLU A 115 10.74 11.75 17.04
CA GLU A 115 10.63 11.12 18.34
C GLU A 115 10.06 9.70 18.23
N ASP A 116 8.95 9.52 17.49
CA ASP A 116 8.33 8.21 17.31
C ASP A 116 9.28 7.23 16.60
N ILE A 117 9.96 7.69 15.55
CA ILE A 117 10.90 6.86 14.77
C ILE A 117 12.17 6.56 15.57
N ALA A 118 12.71 7.54 16.28
CA ALA A 118 13.86 7.35 17.17
C ALA A 118 13.57 6.33 18.26
N GLY A 119 12.38 6.40 18.87
CA GLY A 119 11.91 5.43 19.85
C GLY A 119 11.78 4.02 19.27
N ILE A 120 11.16 3.86 18.10
CA ILE A 120 10.99 2.56 17.43
C ILE A 120 12.34 1.94 17.05
N LEU A 121 13.26 2.74 16.52
CA LEU A 121 14.55 2.25 16.02
C LEU A 121 15.63 2.21 17.09
N SER A 122 15.36 2.70 18.31
CA SER A 122 16.36 2.85 19.38
C SER A 122 17.58 3.66 18.92
N LEU A 123 17.33 4.72 18.14
CA LEU A 123 18.35 5.65 17.63
C LEU A 123 18.23 7.01 18.33
N SER A 124 19.26 7.85 18.24
CA SER A 124 19.15 9.23 18.71
C SER A 124 18.26 10.05 17.77
N GLU A 125 17.51 10.99 18.35
CA GLU A 125 16.67 11.91 17.58
C GLU A 125 17.49 12.71 16.56
N ASP A 126 18.72 13.09 16.88
CA ASP A 126 19.62 13.79 15.95
C ASP A 126 19.90 12.97 14.68
N VAL A 127 20.21 11.67 14.82
CA VAL A 127 20.49 10.79 13.67
C VAL A 127 19.23 10.58 12.83
N VAL A 128 18.08 10.42 13.48
CA VAL A 128 16.80 10.26 12.78
C VAL A 128 16.40 11.55 12.09
N SER A 129 16.63 12.71 12.71
CA SER A 129 16.34 14.04 12.15
C SER A 129 17.15 14.30 10.87
N ASP A 130 18.46 14.03 10.89
CA ASP A 130 19.33 14.20 9.72
C ASP A 130 18.88 13.31 8.54
N ILE A 131 18.59 12.04 8.83
CA ILE A 131 18.07 11.09 7.86
C ILE A 131 16.71 11.58 7.33
N TYR A 132 15.80 11.94 8.23
CA TYR A 132 14.45 12.37 7.90
C TYR A 132 14.42 13.60 6.99
N GLU A 133 15.13 14.67 7.35
CA GLU A 133 15.20 15.89 6.53
C GLU A 133 15.88 15.64 5.18
N TYR A 134 16.94 14.82 5.15
CA TYR A 134 17.55 14.39 3.89
C TYR A 134 16.53 13.70 2.96
N TRP A 135 15.81 12.69 3.47
CA TRP A 135 14.81 11.96 2.67
C TRP A 135 13.62 12.84 2.27
N LYS A 136 13.17 13.74 3.15
CA LYS A 136 12.09 14.70 2.89
C LYS A 136 12.44 15.65 1.76
N LEU A 137 13.60 16.32 1.83
CA LEU A 137 14.06 17.21 0.77
C LEU A 137 14.24 16.48 -0.56
N ARG A 138 14.80 15.26 -0.53
CA ARG A 138 15.00 14.45 -1.73
C ARG A 138 13.67 14.00 -2.35
N ARG A 139 12.63 13.70 -1.55
CA ARG A 139 11.28 13.41 -2.07
C ARG A 139 10.64 14.66 -2.68
N ILE A 140 10.79 15.83 -2.05
CA ILE A 140 10.26 17.10 -2.59
C ILE A 140 10.86 17.39 -3.97
N ASP A 141 12.18 17.26 -4.10
CA ASP A 141 12.91 17.45 -5.37
C ASP A 141 12.45 16.44 -6.45
N ASN A 142 12.18 15.20 -6.05
CA ASN A 142 11.68 14.15 -6.94
C ASN A 142 10.15 14.17 -7.17
N GLY A 143 9.47 15.27 -6.82
CA GLY A 143 8.02 15.41 -6.99
C GLY A 143 7.21 14.38 -6.20
N TYR A 144 7.64 14.09 -4.97
CA TYR A 144 7.07 13.14 -4.01
C TYR A 144 7.11 11.66 -4.40
N LYS A 145 7.72 11.32 -5.55
CA LYS A 145 7.88 9.92 -5.98
C LYS A 145 8.75 9.12 -5.01
N ALA A 146 8.52 7.81 -4.93
CA ALA A 146 9.33 6.89 -4.13
C ALA A 146 10.81 6.99 -4.53
N LEU A 147 11.70 7.19 -3.54
CA LEU A 147 13.12 7.40 -3.78
C LEU A 147 13.90 6.11 -4.05
N LEU A 148 13.36 4.96 -3.62
CA LEU A 148 13.89 3.65 -3.94
C LEU A 148 12.86 2.96 -4.84
N SER A 149 13.13 2.98 -6.14
CA SER A 149 12.24 2.36 -7.13
C SER A 149 12.88 1.16 -7.84
N ASP A 150 14.20 1.00 -7.74
CA ASP A 150 14.94 -0.03 -8.45
C ASP A 150 15.86 -0.83 -7.50
N LYS A 151 15.77 -2.17 -7.57
CA LYS A 151 16.59 -3.09 -6.74
C LYS A 151 18.09 -2.84 -6.91
N SER A 152 18.49 -2.35 -8.08
CA SER A 152 19.90 -2.13 -8.42
C SER A 152 20.56 -1.00 -7.62
N GLU A 153 19.80 -0.11 -6.97
CA GLU A 153 20.35 0.97 -6.13
C GLU A 153 20.52 0.56 -4.66
N ILE A 154 19.72 -0.40 -4.19
CA ILE A 154 19.76 -0.91 -2.80
C ILE A 154 21.01 -1.78 -2.58
N GLU A 155 21.47 -2.50 -3.61
CA GLU A 155 22.63 -3.39 -3.52
C GLU A 155 23.98 -2.66 -3.69
N ARG A 156 23.97 -1.33 -3.88
CA ARG A 156 25.16 -0.49 -4.12
C ARG A 156 25.51 0.47 -2.97
N GLN A 157 24.81 0.40 -1.84
CA GLN A 157 25.11 1.14 -0.60
C GLN A 157 25.43 0.16 0.54
#